data_AF-G3NHS6-F1
#
_entry.id   AF-G3NHS6-F1
#
_cell.length_a   1.000
_cell.length_b   1.000
_cell.length_c   1.000
_cell.angle_alpha   90.00
_cell.angle_beta   90.00
_cell.angle_gamma   90.00
#
_symmetry.space_group_name_H-M   'P 1'
#
loop_
_entity.id
_entity.type
_entity.pdbx_description
1 polymer ?
#
loop_
_entity_poly.entity_id
_entity_poly.type
_entity_poly.pdbx_seq_one_letter_code
_entity_poly.pdbx_strand_id
1 'polypeptide(L)'
;MSDHTLRYFSLRHGRRRDAADVTWSHAVNSRSRLAEALTGPTHMMEADVIIRGADPKEPIMAHPPDTDSDITLKEWLEALGGSDKGVKLDFKR
;
A
#
# COMPACT_ATOMS: atom_id res chain seq x y z
N MET A 1 -2.80 6.80 -28.25
CA MET A 1 -1.82 6.37 -27.22
C MET A 1 -2.33 5.07 -26.62
N SER A 2 -1.58 3.99 -26.68
CA SER A 2 -1.95 2.75 -25.99
C SER A 2 -1.49 2.83 -24.54
N ASP A 3 -2.42 2.65 -23.61
CA ASP A 3 -2.14 2.65 -22.17
C ASP A 3 -1.20 1.48 -21.82
N HIS A 4 -0.09 1.79 -21.17
CA HIS A 4 0.94 0.83 -20.74
C HIS A 4 0.91 0.56 -19.24
N THR A 5 0.01 1.19 -18.49
CA THR A 5 -0.09 1.08 -17.02
C THR A 5 -0.23 -0.38 -16.57
N LEU A 6 -1.02 -1.17 -17.30
CA LEU A 6 -1.21 -2.60 -17.00
C LEU A 6 -0.01 -3.50 -17.34
N ARG A 7 1.07 -2.97 -17.94
CA ARG A 7 2.32 -3.74 -18.13
C ARG A 7 3.14 -3.84 -16.85
N TYR A 8 2.94 -2.90 -15.92
CA TYR A 8 3.63 -2.93 -14.63
C TYR A 8 3.16 -4.12 -13.78
N PHE A 9 1.86 -4.45 -13.86
CA PHE A 9 1.29 -5.60 -13.20
C PHE A 9 1.49 -6.86 -14.05
N SER A 10 2.09 -7.90 -13.45
CA SER A 10 2.22 -9.23 -14.06
C SER A 10 0.89 -9.98 -14.08
N LEU A 11 -0.13 -9.38 -14.69
CA LEU A 11 -1.46 -9.96 -14.86
C LEU A 11 -1.36 -11.26 -15.68
N ARG A 12 -2.16 -12.27 -15.31
CA ARG A 12 -2.08 -13.63 -15.88
C ARG A 12 -2.15 -13.60 -17.41
N HIS A 13 -1.15 -14.18 -18.07
CA HIS A 13 -1.11 -14.36 -19.51
C HIS A 13 -2.30 -15.21 -19.99
N GLY A 14 -3.06 -14.74 -20.99
CA GLY A 14 -4.08 -15.53 -21.70
C GLY A 14 -5.53 -15.01 -21.59
N ARG A 15 -5.83 -14.12 -20.65
CA ARG A 15 -7.03 -13.25 -20.68
C ARG A 15 -6.59 -11.83 -21.06
N ARG A 16 -7.49 -11.07 -21.68
CA ARG A 16 -7.26 -9.64 -21.98
C ARG A 16 -6.83 -8.95 -20.68
N ARG A 17 -5.68 -8.27 -20.67
CA ARG A 17 -5.22 -7.51 -19.49
C ARG A 17 -6.24 -6.42 -19.18
N ASP A 18 -7.05 -6.64 -18.16
CA ASP A 18 -8.11 -5.73 -17.71
C ASP A 18 -7.71 -5.11 -16.37
N ALA A 19 -8.01 -3.83 -16.19
CA ALA A 19 -7.81 -3.17 -14.91
C ALA A 19 -8.68 -3.78 -13.81
N ALA A 20 -9.79 -4.42 -14.16
CA ALA A 20 -10.64 -5.16 -13.24
C ALA A 20 -9.94 -6.39 -12.60
N ASP A 21 -8.86 -6.90 -13.20
CA ASP A 21 -8.09 -8.04 -12.67
C ASP A 21 -7.03 -7.60 -11.64
N VAL A 22 -6.83 -6.29 -11.42
CA VAL A 22 -5.90 -5.77 -10.41
C VAL A 22 -6.45 -6.05 -9.02
N THR A 23 -5.68 -6.80 -8.23
CA THR A 23 -6.04 -7.20 -6.86
C THR A 23 -5.34 -6.33 -5.82
N TRP A 24 -5.98 -6.18 -4.66
CA TRP A 24 -5.62 -5.19 -3.65
C TRP A 24 -5.46 -5.83 -2.27
N SER A 25 -4.42 -5.41 -1.55
CA SER A 25 -4.35 -5.51 -0.10
C SER A 25 -4.83 -4.20 0.51
N HIS A 26 -5.84 -4.26 1.37
CA HIS A 26 -6.46 -3.08 2.00
C HIS A 26 -5.96 -2.88 3.44
N ALA A 27 -5.93 -1.64 3.91
CA ALA A 27 -5.55 -1.26 5.27
C ALA A 27 -4.20 -1.87 5.70
N VAL A 28 -3.17 -1.70 4.87
CA VAL A 28 -1.79 -2.17 5.12
C VAL A 28 -1.09 -1.23 6.12
N ASN A 29 -1.65 -1.13 7.31
CA ASN A 29 -1.35 -0.09 8.31
C ASN A 29 -0.41 -0.55 9.44
N SER A 30 0.23 -1.71 9.32
CA SER A 30 1.20 -2.18 10.32
C SER A 30 2.37 -2.90 9.67
N ARG A 31 3.48 -3.09 10.39
CA ARG A 31 4.64 -3.84 9.88
C ARG A 31 4.26 -5.24 9.43
N SER A 32 3.44 -5.92 10.21
CA SER A 32 3.00 -7.29 9.92
C SER A 32 2.21 -7.36 8.60
N ARG A 33 1.24 -6.45 8.42
CA ARG A 33 0.44 -6.34 7.19
C ARG A 33 1.31 -5.95 6.00
N LEU A 34 2.27 -5.06 6.19
CA LEU A 34 3.20 -4.67 5.12
C LEU A 34 4.05 -5.87 4.66
N ALA A 35 4.59 -6.65 5.60
CA ALA A 35 5.35 -7.86 5.27
C ALA A 35 4.49 -8.90 4.53
N GLU A 36 3.26 -9.10 4.96
CA GLU A 36 2.28 -9.97 4.28
C GLU A 36 1.97 -9.47 2.87
N ALA A 37 1.68 -8.18 2.71
CA ALA A 37 1.28 -7.61 1.44
C ALA A 37 2.45 -7.57 0.42
N LEU A 38 3.67 -7.32 0.87
CA LEU A 38 4.89 -7.34 0.03
C LEU A 38 5.17 -8.73 -0.52
N THR A 39 5.00 -9.78 0.28
CA THR A 39 5.24 -11.17 -0.11
C THR A 39 4.02 -11.83 -0.77
N GLY A 40 2.84 -11.22 -0.61
CA GLY A 40 1.57 -11.72 -1.11
C GLY A 40 1.36 -11.53 -2.62
N PRO A 41 0.32 -12.16 -3.19
CA PRO A 41 0.05 -12.14 -4.62
C PRO A 41 -0.68 -10.87 -5.10
N THR A 42 -0.98 -9.92 -4.21
CA THR A 42 -1.71 -8.70 -4.58
C THR A 42 -0.85 -7.74 -5.39
N HIS A 43 -1.49 -6.99 -6.28
CA HIS A 43 -0.83 -6.05 -7.17
C HIS A 43 -0.70 -4.66 -6.55
N MET A 44 -1.75 -4.24 -5.83
CA MET A 44 -1.84 -2.94 -5.19
C MET A 44 -1.89 -3.09 -3.67
N MET A 45 -1.32 -2.11 -2.97
CA MET A 45 -1.45 -1.95 -1.53
C MET A 45 -2.09 -0.60 -1.24
N GLU A 46 -3.05 -0.63 -0.34
CA GLU A 46 -3.73 0.54 0.16
C GLU A 46 -3.45 0.68 1.64
N ALA A 47 -3.13 1.90 2.07
CA ALA A 47 -2.86 2.16 3.46
C ALA A 47 -3.28 3.59 3.84
N ASP A 48 -3.77 3.72 5.07
CA ASP A 48 -4.26 4.95 5.65
C ASP A 48 -3.11 5.70 6.34
N VAL A 49 -3.05 7.02 6.17
CA VAL A 49 -2.03 7.87 6.78
C VAL A 49 -2.68 8.90 7.69
N ILE A 50 -2.25 8.97 8.95
CA ILE A 50 -2.62 10.03 9.91
C ILE A 50 -1.35 10.70 10.46
N ILE A 51 -1.50 11.84 11.14
CA ILE A 51 -0.47 12.38 12.03
C ILE A 51 -0.63 11.74 13.41
N ARG A 52 0.46 11.24 14.01
CA ARG A 52 0.46 10.59 15.33
C ARG A 52 -0.22 11.47 16.39
N GLY A 53 -1.04 10.83 17.24
CA GLY A 53 -1.78 11.50 18.31
C GLY A 53 -0.90 12.08 19.42
N ALA A 54 0.30 11.56 19.60
CA ALA A 54 1.28 11.97 20.60
C ALA A 54 2.63 12.35 19.97
N ASP A 55 3.55 12.90 20.77
CA ASP A 55 4.92 13.18 20.32
C ASP A 55 5.73 11.88 20.11
N PRO A 56 6.54 11.80 19.04
CA PRO A 56 6.71 12.80 18.00
C PRO A 56 5.50 12.89 17.06
N LYS A 57 5.09 14.12 16.72
CA LYS A 57 4.05 14.41 15.72
C LYS A 57 4.55 14.10 14.31
N GLU A 58 4.45 12.84 13.91
CA GLU A 58 4.90 12.36 12.60
C GLU A 58 3.82 11.58 11.84
N PRO A 59 3.90 11.46 10.50
CA PRO A 59 2.97 10.63 9.73
C PRO A 59 3.19 9.15 10.00
N ILE A 60 2.10 8.45 10.32
CA ILE A 60 2.07 7.02 10.62
C ILE A 60 1.00 6.32 9.80
N MET A 61 1.16 5.00 9.62
CA MET A 61 0.17 4.21 8.91
C MET A 61 -0.92 3.77 9.89
N ALA A 62 -2.07 4.42 9.90
CA ALA A 62 -3.18 4.10 10.80
C ALA A 62 -4.51 4.64 10.28
N HIS A 63 -5.60 3.97 10.66
CA HIS A 63 -6.96 4.36 10.35
C HIS A 63 -7.70 4.73 11.64
N PRO A 64 -8.42 5.86 11.72
CA PRO A 64 -9.23 6.18 12.89
C PRO A 64 -10.17 5.02 13.29
N PRO A 65 -10.36 4.73 14.59
CA PRO A 65 -10.02 5.56 15.74
C PRO A 65 -8.57 5.41 16.24
N ASP A 66 -7.75 4.58 15.60
CA ASP A 66 -6.36 4.44 16.00
C ASP A 66 -5.62 5.76 15.82
N THR A 67 -4.90 6.18 16.86
CA THR A 67 -4.11 7.41 16.86
C THR A 67 -2.61 7.14 16.83
N ASP A 68 -2.24 5.86 16.78
CA ASP A 68 -0.86 5.39 16.84
C ASP A 68 -0.63 4.13 15.97
N SER A 69 0.62 3.86 15.62
CA SER A 69 1.00 2.69 14.81
C SER A 69 2.43 2.22 15.08
N ASP A 70 2.70 0.95 14.80
CA ASP A 70 4.02 0.33 14.87
C ASP A 70 4.94 0.69 13.69
N ILE A 71 4.40 1.38 12.68
CA ILE A 71 5.12 1.78 11.48
C ILE A 71 4.82 3.23 11.07
N THR A 72 5.88 4.00 10.84
CA THR A 72 5.79 5.35 10.28
C THR A 72 5.57 5.29 8.76
N LEU A 73 5.04 6.37 8.16
CA LEU A 73 4.98 6.48 6.69
C LEU A 73 6.38 6.35 6.06
N LYS A 74 7.40 6.93 6.71
CA LYS A 74 8.79 6.86 6.24
C LYS A 74 9.27 5.41 6.13
N GLU A 75 9.13 4.65 7.21
CA GLU A 75 9.54 3.24 7.23
C GLU A 75 8.73 2.39 6.24
N TRP A 76 7.44 2.68 6.13
CA TRP A 76 6.55 2.00 5.18
C TRP A 76 7.01 2.23 3.73
N LEU A 77 7.34 3.47 3.35
CA LEU A 77 7.87 3.81 2.02
C LEU A 77 9.27 3.23 1.77
N GLU A 78 10.15 3.25 2.76
CA GLU A 78 11.48 2.65 2.65
C GLU A 78 11.41 1.13 2.37
N ALA A 79 10.47 0.44 3.02
CA ALA A 79 10.24 -0.99 2.82
C ALA A 79 9.66 -1.34 1.45
N LEU A 80 9.08 -0.38 0.71
CA LEU A 80 8.66 -0.60 -0.68
C LEU A 80 9.81 -0.66 -1.67
N GLY A 81 11.01 -0.20 -1.29
CA GLY A 81 12.16 -0.12 -2.17
C GLY A 81 12.44 -1.45 -2.87
N GLY A 82 12.23 -1.49 -4.19
CA GLY A 82 12.45 -2.68 -5.00
C GLY A 82 11.26 -3.64 -5.13
N SER A 83 10.11 -3.31 -4.54
CA SER A 83 8.86 -4.06 -4.77
C SER A 83 8.22 -3.74 -6.13
N ASP A 84 7.43 -4.67 -6.64
CA ASP A 84 6.59 -4.52 -7.84
C ASP A 84 5.14 -4.13 -7.50
N LYS A 85 4.90 -3.69 -6.26
CA LYS A 85 3.58 -3.33 -5.77
C LYS A 85 3.25 -1.89 -6.15
N GLY A 86 2.05 -1.68 -6.69
CA GLY A 86 1.49 -0.34 -6.78
C GLY A 86 0.89 0.09 -5.43
N VAL A 87 0.72 1.39 -5.21
CA VAL A 87 0.35 1.94 -3.90
C VAL A 87 -0.73 3.01 -4.01
N LYS A 88 -1.69 3.00 -3.09
CA LYS A 88 -2.59 4.12 -2.75
C LYS A 88 -2.36 4.52 -1.29
N LEU A 89 -1.97 5.77 -1.06
CA LEU A 89 -1.94 6.38 0.27
C LEU A 89 -3.25 7.16 0.51
N ASP A 90 -3.97 6.82 1.56
CA ASP A 90 -5.23 7.44 1.95
C ASP A 90 -5.03 8.36 3.17
N PHE A 91 -4.76 9.63 2.89
CA PHE A 91 -4.51 10.63 3.94
C PHE A 91 -5.81 11.00 4.66
N LYS A 92 -5.83 10.78 5.97
CA LYS A 92 -6.96 11.09 6.84
C LYS A 92 -6.77 12.43 7.53
N ARG A 93 -7.90 13.01 7.94
CA ARG A 93 -7.96 14.24 8.74
C ARG A 93 -7.83 13.94 10.23
#